data_AF-A0A271IUP2-F1
#
_entry.id   AF-A0A271IUP2-F1
#
_cell.length_a   1.000
_cell.length_b   1.000
_cell.length_c   1.000
_cell.angle_alpha   90.00
_cell.angle_beta   90.00
_cell.angle_gamma   90.00
#
_symmetry.space_group_name_H-M   'P 1'
#
loop_
_entity.id
_entity.type
_entity.pdbx_description
1 polymer ?
#
loop_
_entity_poly.entity_id
_entity_poly.type
_entity_poly.pdbx_seq_one_letter_code
_entity_poly.pdbx_strand_id
1 'polypeptide(L)'
;MGFDNSVALYHVVVPEETFEQAAQAVFGLLRDAQARFPGWPRVFYLDIAGHQGDAGGFDPDFYEFQQDFLFSTIAPFVTALETPLTGSLLNPEPQRNDVPDRLNIGEDTRPHAGQVIGDH
;
A
#
# COMPACT_ATOMS: atom_id res chain seq x y z
N MET A 1 -32.62 0.21 -5.87
CA MET A 1 -31.15 0.13 -6.00
C MET A 1 -30.58 0.91 -4.83
N GLY A 2 -30.18 0.21 -3.77
CA GLY A 2 -29.38 0.87 -2.73
C GLY A 2 -28.02 1.13 -3.36
N PHE A 3 -27.53 2.37 -3.31
CA PHE A 3 -26.13 2.60 -3.61
C PHE A 3 -25.34 1.78 -2.59
N ASP A 4 -24.57 0.80 -3.06
CA ASP A 4 -23.63 0.08 -2.22
C ASP A 4 -22.61 1.11 -1.72
N ASN A 5 -22.85 1.57 -0.51
CA ASN A 5 -22.08 2.60 0.14
C ASN A 5 -20.64 2.09 0.33
N SER A 6 -19.71 2.58 -0.49
CA SER A 6 -18.29 2.29 -0.39
C SER A 6 -17.50 3.48 0.13
N VAL A 7 -16.36 3.21 0.76
CA VAL A 7 -15.40 4.22 1.19
C VAL A 7 -14.25 4.22 0.18
N ALA A 8 -14.06 5.34 -0.50
CA ALA A 8 -12.87 5.57 -1.31
C ALA A 8 -11.71 6.01 -0.40
N LEU A 9 -10.62 5.25 -0.43
CA LEU A 9 -9.36 5.57 0.23
C LEU A 9 -8.40 6.06 -0.85
N TYR A 10 -7.87 7.26 -0.71
CA TYR A 10 -6.98 7.84 -1.71
C TYR A 10 -5.71 8.34 -1.05
N HIS A 11 -4.58 7.92 -1.60
CA HIS A 11 -3.26 8.36 -1.17
C HIS A 11 -2.44 8.75 -2.40
N VAL A 12 -1.73 9.88 -2.28
CA VAL A 12 -0.76 10.33 -3.26
C VAL A 12 0.59 10.33 -2.57
N VAL A 13 1.49 9.47 -3.04
CA VAL A 13 2.89 9.51 -2.63
C VAL A 13 3.53 10.72 -3.27
N VAL A 14 4.16 11.55 -2.45
CA VAL A 14 4.94 12.72 -2.91
C VAL A 14 6.44 12.40 -2.96
N PRO A 15 7.27 13.11 -3.76
CA PRO A 15 8.68 12.77 -3.95
C PRO A 15 9.53 12.72 -2.68
N GLU A 16 9.14 13.44 -1.64
CA GLU A 16 9.83 13.50 -0.35
C GLU A 16 9.40 12.38 0.62
N GLU A 17 8.41 11.58 0.24
CA GLU A 17 7.83 10.54 1.10
C GLU A 17 8.69 9.26 1.03
N THR A 18 9.08 8.75 2.20
CA THR A 18 9.75 7.44 2.28
C THR A 18 8.72 6.32 2.19
N PHE A 19 9.20 5.11 1.90
CA PHE A 19 8.38 3.90 1.95
C PHE A 19 7.60 3.78 3.27
N GLU A 20 8.26 3.97 4.42
CA GLU A 20 7.63 3.83 5.73
C GLU A 20 6.56 4.89 5.98
N GLN A 21 6.79 6.12 5.52
CA GLN A 21 5.81 7.19 5.63
C GLN A 21 4.54 6.86 4.84
N ALA A 22 4.70 6.45 3.57
CA ALA A 22 3.59 6.03 2.72
C ALA A 22 2.86 4.81 3.30
N ALA A 23 3.60 3.81 3.80
CA ALA A 23 3.04 2.61 4.42
C ALA A 23 2.19 2.94 5.66
N GLN A 24 2.68 3.83 6.53
CA GLN A 24 1.93 4.28 7.71
C GLN A 24 0.73 5.14 7.31
N ALA A 25 0.85 5.99 6.29
CA ALA A 25 -0.26 6.81 5.79
C ALA A 25 -1.40 5.94 5.24
N VAL A 26 -1.10 4.99 4.35
CA VAL A 26 -2.10 4.07 3.79
C VAL A 26 -2.73 3.19 4.87
N PHE A 27 -1.94 2.69 5.83
CA PHE A 27 -2.48 1.94 6.95
C PHE A 27 -3.39 2.78 7.85
N GLY A 28 -3.04 4.05 8.06
CA GLY A 28 -3.88 5.03 8.75
C GLY A 28 -5.25 5.20 8.09
N LEU A 29 -5.29 5.31 6.75
CA LEU A 29 -6.54 5.40 5.99
C LEU A 29 -7.46 4.18 6.23
N LEU A 30 -6.89 2.97 6.27
CA LEU A 30 -7.67 1.75 6.57
C LEU A 30 -8.30 1.81 7.96
N ARG A 31 -7.51 2.21 8.97
CA ARG A 31 -7.99 2.31 10.36
C ARG A 31 -9.10 3.35 10.49
N ASP A 32 -8.89 4.53 9.92
CA ASP A 32 -9.85 5.62 9.97
C ASP A 32 -11.16 5.24 9.25
N ALA A 33 -11.06 4.56 8.11
CA ALA A 33 -12.23 4.08 7.38
C ALA A 33 -13.00 3.04 8.18
N GLN A 34 -12.32 2.06 8.78
CA GLN A 34 -12.98 1.04 9.58
C GLN A 34 -13.59 1.61 10.87
N ALA A 35 -12.98 2.63 11.48
CA ALA A 35 -13.52 3.30 12.66
C ALA A 35 -14.78 4.13 12.32
N ARG A 36 -14.77 4.83 11.19
CA ARG A 36 -15.86 5.74 10.78
C ARG A 36 -17.01 5.02 10.06
N PHE A 37 -16.69 3.98 9.30
CA PHE A 37 -17.63 3.22 8.46
C PHE A 37 -17.40 1.70 8.64
N PRO A 38 -17.75 1.14 9.80
CA PRO A 38 -17.42 -0.25 10.12
C PRO A 38 -17.99 -1.23 9.09
N GLY A 39 -17.11 -2.02 8.48
CA GLY A 39 -17.47 -3.08 7.54
C GLY A 39 -17.92 -2.60 6.17
N TRP A 40 -17.88 -1.30 5.88
CA TRP A 40 -18.19 -0.81 4.54
C TRP A 40 -17.12 -1.26 3.55
N PRO A 41 -17.48 -1.62 2.30
CA PRO A 41 -16.51 -1.90 1.25
C PRO A 41 -15.53 -0.74 1.07
N ARG A 42 -14.23 -1.04 1.01
CA ARG A 42 -13.16 -0.04 0.81
C ARG A 42 -12.56 -0.23 -0.58
N VAL A 43 -12.45 0.86 -1.32
CA VAL A 43 -11.72 0.89 -2.60
C VAL A 43 -10.53 1.80 -2.43
N PHE A 44 -9.33 1.27 -2.62
CA PHE A 44 -8.09 2.02 -2.48
C PHE A 44 -7.58 2.50 -3.83
N TYR A 45 -7.16 3.76 -3.88
CA TYR A 45 -6.57 4.40 -5.05
C TYR A 45 -5.22 4.97 -4.65
N LEU A 46 -4.21 4.67 -5.45
CA LEU A 46 -2.86 5.16 -5.27
C LEU A 46 -2.44 5.99 -6.48
N ASP A 47 -1.90 7.16 -6.24
CA ASP A 47 -1.04 7.86 -7.19
C ASP A 47 0.36 7.99 -6.61
N ILE A 48 1.36 7.96 -7.49
CA ILE A 48 2.76 8.18 -7.11
C ILE A 48 3.30 9.33 -7.97
N ALA A 49 3.63 10.43 -7.30
CA ALA A 49 4.29 11.57 -7.90
C ALA A 49 5.80 11.49 -7.61
N GLY A 50 6.62 11.39 -8.66
CA GLY A 50 8.06 11.20 -8.50
C GLY A 50 8.43 9.72 -8.47
N HIS A 51 9.44 9.37 -7.66
CA HIS A 51 9.91 7.99 -7.45
C HIS A 51 10.16 7.21 -8.74
N GLN A 52 10.81 7.87 -9.71
CA GLN A 52 11.06 7.28 -11.03
C GLN A 52 12.28 6.37 -11.01
N GLY A 53 12.17 5.24 -11.69
CA GLY A 53 13.26 4.28 -11.84
C GLY A 53 13.01 3.28 -12.96
N ASP A 54 13.87 2.27 -13.05
CA ASP A 54 13.89 1.35 -14.19
C ASP A 54 12.82 0.25 -14.08
N ALA A 55 12.35 -0.07 -12.86
CA ALA A 55 11.43 -1.16 -12.61
C ALA A 55 9.98 -0.69 -12.77
N GLY A 56 9.37 -0.95 -13.94
CA GLY A 56 8.01 -0.53 -14.23
C GLY A 56 7.81 1.00 -14.20
N GLY A 57 8.89 1.77 -14.31
CA GLY A 57 8.90 3.23 -14.20
C GLY A 57 9.11 3.77 -12.78
N PHE A 58 9.30 2.90 -11.78
CA PHE A 58 9.46 3.27 -10.38
C PHE A 58 10.86 2.95 -9.84
N ASP A 59 11.28 3.70 -8.83
CA ASP A 59 12.45 3.35 -8.01
C ASP A 59 12.20 2.04 -7.22
N PRO A 60 13.25 1.40 -6.67
CA PRO A 60 13.10 0.11 -6.01
C PRO A 60 12.07 0.12 -4.87
N ASP A 61 12.03 1.19 -4.07
CA ASP A 61 11.17 1.28 -2.89
C ASP A 61 9.70 1.34 -3.31
N PHE A 62 9.35 2.17 -4.30
CA PHE A 62 7.96 2.32 -4.73
C PHE A 62 7.51 1.28 -5.75
N TYR A 63 8.44 0.55 -6.35
CA TYR A 63 8.14 -0.71 -7.02
C TYR A 63 7.74 -1.78 -5.99
N GLU A 64 8.53 -1.96 -4.93
CA GLU A 64 8.22 -2.92 -3.84
C GLU A 64 6.96 -2.54 -3.08
N PHE A 65 6.76 -1.25 -2.80
CA PHE A 65 5.55 -0.75 -2.17
C PHE A 65 4.31 -1.28 -2.89
N GLN A 66 4.31 -1.17 -4.22
CA GLN A 66 3.20 -1.62 -5.05
C GLN A 66 3.11 -3.14 -5.17
N GLN A 67 4.22 -3.85 -5.42
CA GLN A 67 4.21 -5.29 -5.73
C GLN A 67 4.17 -6.22 -4.52
N ASP A 68 4.70 -5.78 -3.38
CA ASP A 68 4.72 -6.60 -2.17
C ASP A 68 3.87 -5.98 -1.07
N PHE A 69 4.23 -4.79 -0.59
CA PHE A 69 3.58 -4.22 0.60
C PHE A 69 2.06 -4.05 0.42
N LEU A 70 1.61 -3.45 -0.67
CA LEU A 70 0.18 -3.26 -0.92
C LEU A 70 -0.55 -4.60 -1.04
N PHE A 71 0.02 -5.60 -1.70
CA PHE A 71 -0.65 -6.90 -1.87
C PHE A 71 -0.65 -7.74 -0.59
N SER A 72 0.48 -7.79 0.11
CA SER A 72 0.66 -8.60 1.32
C SER A 72 -0.01 -7.98 2.54
N THR A 73 -0.06 -6.64 2.62
CA THR A 73 -0.48 -5.91 3.84
C THR A 73 -1.79 -5.17 3.67
N ILE A 74 -2.05 -4.52 2.53
CA ILE A 74 -3.21 -3.63 2.34
C ILE A 74 -4.38 -4.36 1.68
N ALA A 75 -4.12 -5.16 0.64
CA ALA A 75 -5.13 -5.86 -0.16
C ALA A 75 -6.11 -6.69 0.68
N PRO A 76 -5.70 -7.41 1.75
CA PRO A 76 -6.65 -8.16 2.58
C PRO A 76 -7.75 -7.29 3.21
N PHE A 77 -7.49 -5.99 3.39
CA PHE A 77 -8.39 -5.03 4.02
C PHE A 77 -9.09 -4.11 3.02
N VAL A 78 -9.09 -4.40 1.72
CA VAL A 78 -9.88 -3.65 0.74
C VAL A 78 -10.66 -4.59 -0.15
N THR A 79 -11.74 -4.10 -0.74
CA THR A 79 -12.50 -4.82 -1.78
C THR A 79 -11.80 -4.72 -3.12
N ALA A 80 -11.16 -3.58 -3.39
CA ALA A 80 -10.42 -3.34 -4.62
C ALA A 80 -9.30 -2.34 -4.36
N LEU A 81 -8.26 -2.40 -5.20
CA LEU A 81 -7.19 -1.42 -5.23
C LEU A 81 -6.83 -1.07 -6.67
N GLU A 82 -6.46 0.19 -6.91
CA GLU A 82 -5.97 0.68 -8.18
C GLU A 82 -4.61 1.31 -7.96
N THR A 83 -3.60 0.78 -8.65
CA THR A 83 -2.21 1.25 -8.55
C THR A 83 -1.68 1.63 -9.92
N PRO A 84 -0.71 2.55 -10.00
CA PRO A 84 -0.05 2.92 -11.25
C PRO A 84 0.60 1.72 -11.96
N LEU A 85 1.15 0.77 -11.20
CA LEU A 85 1.90 -0.35 -11.76
C LEU A 85 1.01 -1.47 -12.34
N THR A 86 -0.12 -1.78 -11.70
CA THR A 86 -0.97 -2.93 -12.10
C THR A 86 -2.35 -2.54 -12.61
N GLY A 87 -2.76 -1.28 -12.48
CA GLY A 87 -4.13 -0.86 -12.67
C GLY A 87 -5.07 -1.41 -11.60
N SER A 88 -6.37 -1.47 -11.91
CA SER A 88 -7.42 -1.90 -10.98
C SER A 88 -7.40 -3.42 -10.76
N LEU A 89 -7.43 -3.83 -9.49
CA LEU A 89 -7.49 -5.22 -9.05
C LEU A 89 -8.58 -5.40 -8.00
N LEU A 90 -9.27 -6.53 -8.08
CA LEU A 90 -10.26 -6.95 -7.09
C LEU A 90 -9.61 -7.88 -6.07
N ASN A 91 -9.96 -7.71 -4.80
CA ASN A 91 -9.60 -8.70 -3.79
C ASN A 91 -10.38 -9.99 -4.07
N PRO A 92 -9.69 -11.13 -4.30
CA PRO A 92 -10.37 -12.40 -4.54
C PRO A 92 -11.12 -12.91 -3.31
N GLU A 93 -10.72 -12.47 -2.12
CA GLU A 93 -11.33 -12.83 -0.85
C GLU A 93 -12.23 -11.70 -0.33
N PRO A 94 -13.21 -12.01 0.55
CA PRO A 94 -13.93 -10.98 1.26
C PRO A 94 -12.97 -10.06 2.05
N GLN A 95 -13.18 -8.75 1.92
CA GLN A 95 -12.45 -7.76 2.71
C GLN A 95 -12.48 -8.11 4.20
N ARG A 96 -11.31 -8.05 4.83
CA ARG A 96 -11.15 -8.13 6.28
C ARG A 96 -11.49 -6.82 6.97
N ASN A 97 -12.15 -6.94 8.13
CA ASN A 97 -12.61 -5.82 8.95
C ASN A 97 -11.90 -5.74 10.30
N ASP A 98 -11.07 -6.72 10.62
CA ASP A 98 -10.19 -6.79 11.79
C ASP A 98 -8.87 -6.05 11.52
N VAL A 99 -8.96 -4.77 11.16
CA VAL A 99 -7.78 -3.93 10.90
C VAL A 99 -6.98 -3.77 12.20
N PRO A 100 -5.66 -4.08 12.23
CA PRO A 100 -4.85 -3.95 13.44
C PRO A 100 -4.70 -2.49 13.90
N ASP A 101 -4.42 -2.31 15.19
CA ASP A 101 -4.25 -0.98 15.78
C ASP A 101 -2.96 -0.27 15.34
N ARG A 102 -1.98 -1.01 14.82
CA ARG A 102 -0.65 -0.50 14.51
C ARG A 102 0.04 -1.36 13.48
N LEU A 103 0.76 -0.70 12.58
CA LEU A 103 1.69 -1.30 11.64
C LEU A 103 3.11 -1.14 12.21
N ASN A 104 3.81 -2.26 12.41
CA ASN A 104 5.22 -2.24 12.77
C ASN A 104 6.02 -2.68 11.55
N ILE A 105 6.90 -1.80 11.06
CA ILE A 105 7.81 -2.08 9.95
C ILE A 105 9.16 -2.44 10.57
N GLY A 106 9.71 -3.59 10.16
CA GLY A 106 11.02 -4.04 10.60
C GLY A 106 12.14 -3.23 9.97
N GLU A 107 13.35 -3.35 10.51
CA GLU A 107 14.54 -2.82 9.86
C GLU A 107 14.75 -3.53 8.52
N ASP A 108 15.01 -2.77 7.45
CA ASP A 108 15.41 -3.36 6.18
C ASP A 108 16.83 -3.90 6.29
N THR A 109 16.94 -5.19 6.55
CA THR A 109 18.23 -5.88 6.66
C THR A 109 18.78 -6.33 5.31
N ARG A 110 18.11 -6.01 4.19
CA ARG A 110 18.63 -6.36 2.86
C ARG A 110 19.92 -5.57 2.60
N PRO A 111 20.96 -6.21 2.04
CA PRO A 111 22.18 -5.49 1.70
C PRO A 111 21.85 -4.41 0.67
N HIS A 112 22.27 -3.16 0.93
CA HIS A 112 22.15 -2.08 -0.04
C HIS A 112 22.81 -2.52 -1.35
N ALA A 113 22.07 -2.41 -2.46
CA ALA A 113 22.56 -2.78 -3.78
C ALA A 113 23.88 -2.02 -4.07
N GLY A 114 25.01 -2.75 -4.07
CA GLY A 114 26.35 -2.20 -4.25
C GLY A 114 27.34 -2.47 -3.12
N GLN A 115 26.92 -2.96 -1.95
CA GLN A 115 27.86 -3.50 -0.96
C GLN A 115 28.23 -4.94 -1.31
N VAL A 116 29.40 -5.12 -1.92
CA VAL A 116 30.09 -6.41 -1.96
C VAL A 116 30.29 -6.83 -0.51
N ILE A 117 29.62 -7.92 -0.12
CA ILE A 117 29.90 -8.60 1.14
C ILE A 117 31.33 -9.12 0.98
N GLY A 118 32.29 -8.48 1.64
CA GLY A 118 33.67 -8.97 1.65
C GLY A 118 33.67 -10.33 2.32
N ASP A 119 34.10 -11.36 1.59
CA ASP A 119 34.29 -12.70 2.12
C ASP A 119 35.21 -12.63 3.36
N HIS A 120 34.71 -13.13 4.49
CA HIS A 120 35.49 -13.41 5.69
C HIS A 120 35.72 -14.92 5.82
#